data_AF-A0A6P0W315-F1
#
_entry.id   AF-A0A6P0W315-F1
#
_cell.length_a   1.000
_cell.length_b   1.000
_cell.length_c   1.000
_cell.angle_alpha   90.00
_cell.angle_beta   90.00
_cell.angle_gamma   90.00
#
_symmetry.space_group_name_H-M   'P 1'
#
loop_
_entity.id
_entity.type
_entity.pdbx_description
1 polymer ?
#
loop_
_entity_poly.entity_id
_entity_poly.type
_entity_poly.pdbx_seq_one_letter_code
_entity_poly.pdbx_strand_id
1 'polypeptide(L)'
;MMNFEELKPEYDRLFKQAVISSHSKEIQRVTNRIITNKDRYLKIQGKTSVPWYLVGIIHNLEASGNFACHLHNGDSLSGRTVQVPSGRPKKGNPPFTWEESAVDAIKYDGLHKWKDWSIPGILYCLEKYNGWGYRLYHPEVKSPYLWSGTSVYVKGKYVADGRFDSNAVSQQIGGAAILKELENRGEISLIQTHRTATWIELFPSKKPVMAAWKGSEPEPVEVISSNSTNDLITFLKHHASGARTFLIAQPTKPIPKLATRKFKRQDSQETEGVEQFLSRVSNFSVTIRDAVKRQIDRLEKYVKVSNINLDTRTKFFSQRDNYTMPHRTCNSSANAMYLDWLIRVTGIGDGLETDNGYLKKVLQYGDTIYHHVQTSAIKDYGFETKWMTDEDLPFIEALINCGFPVVVNILHRGPQSAPDGGHVILLIGRKEGQWIAHDPYGTLESGYSNTNGKFSRISESEFSNRWQGGYRILA
;
A
#
# COMPACT_ATOMS: atom_id res chain seq x y z
N MET A 1 29.92 5.33 14.36
CA MET A 1 29.14 4.63 13.31
C MET A 1 27.98 5.55 12.97
N MET A 2 27.65 5.76 11.69
CA MET A 2 26.51 6.59 11.33
C MET A 2 25.23 5.98 11.93
N ASN A 3 24.36 6.81 12.51
CA ASN A 3 23.13 6.35 13.14
C ASN A 3 22.02 6.23 12.08
N PHE A 4 21.44 5.03 11.94
CA PHE A 4 20.36 4.80 10.99
C PHE A 4 19.15 5.73 11.24
N GLU A 5 18.74 5.92 12.48
CA GLU A 5 17.55 6.72 12.81
C GLU A 5 17.72 8.20 12.42
N GLU A 6 18.95 8.72 12.50
CA GLU A 6 19.26 10.10 12.09
C GLU A 6 19.28 10.24 10.56
N LEU A 7 19.75 9.23 9.84
CA LEU A 7 19.86 9.27 8.38
C LEU A 7 18.55 8.88 7.66
N LYS A 8 17.67 8.16 8.34
CA LYS A 8 16.42 7.62 7.81
C LYS A 8 15.54 8.68 7.13
N PRO A 9 15.27 9.87 7.72
CA PRO A 9 14.48 10.91 7.08
C PRO A 9 15.14 11.46 5.81
N GLU A 10 16.48 11.59 5.81
CA GLU A 10 17.21 12.06 4.64
C GLU A 10 17.11 11.06 3.49
N TYR A 11 17.35 9.77 3.75
CA TYR A 11 17.22 8.73 2.73
C TYR A 11 15.82 8.68 2.14
N ASP A 12 14.79 8.72 2.98
CA ASP A 12 13.39 8.71 2.54
C ASP A 12 13.10 9.91 1.62
N ARG A 13 13.48 11.11 2.05
CA ARG A 13 13.30 12.34 1.26
C ARG A 13 14.05 12.30 -0.07
N LEU A 14 15.33 11.94 -0.05
CA LEU A 14 16.17 11.90 -1.26
C LEU A 14 15.67 10.83 -2.24
N PHE A 15 15.23 9.68 -1.74
CA PHE A 15 14.68 8.63 -2.59
C PHE A 15 13.36 9.07 -3.23
N LYS A 16 12.48 9.72 -2.48
CA LYS A 16 11.23 10.27 -3.04
C LYS A 16 11.49 11.31 -4.13
N GLN A 17 12.47 12.19 -3.92
CA GLN A 17 12.82 13.26 -4.88
C GLN A 17 13.66 12.78 -6.06
N ALA A 18 14.36 11.65 -5.93
CA ALA A 18 15.21 11.13 -6.99
C ALA A 18 14.38 10.76 -8.23
N VAL A 19 14.70 11.42 -9.34
CA VAL A 19 14.16 11.13 -10.67
C VAL A 19 15.19 10.33 -11.43
N ILE A 20 14.78 9.23 -12.04
CA ILE A 20 15.60 8.47 -12.99
C ILE A 20 15.04 8.65 -14.40
N SER A 21 15.92 8.61 -15.40
CA SER A 21 15.49 8.43 -16.79
C SER A 21 15.36 6.94 -17.07
N SER A 22 14.13 6.43 -17.03
CA SER A 22 13.82 5.02 -17.34
C SER A 22 14.23 4.61 -18.77
N HIS A 23 14.46 5.58 -19.67
CA HIS A 23 14.98 5.37 -21.02
C HIS A 23 16.52 5.27 -21.08
N SER A 24 17.22 5.44 -19.96
CA SER A 24 18.68 5.32 -19.91
C SER A 24 19.11 3.88 -20.19
N LYS A 25 19.80 3.68 -21.33
CA LYS A 25 20.30 2.36 -21.77
C LYS A 25 21.13 1.65 -20.69
N GLU A 26 21.88 2.40 -19.88
CA GLU A 26 22.71 1.82 -18.82
C GLU A 26 21.85 1.30 -17.66
N ILE A 27 20.90 2.09 -17.18
CA ILE A 27 19.97 1.70 -16.12
C ILE A 27 19.17 0.47 -16.54
N GLN A 28 18.70 0.45 -17.79
CA GLN A 28 17.99 -0.70 -18.33
C GLN A 28 18.88 -1.94 -18.43
N ARG A 29 20.13 -1.80 -18.88
CA ARG A 29 21.09 -2.93 -19.02
C ARG A 29 21.41 -3.55 -17.67
N VAL A 30 21.73 -2.73 -16.68
CA VAL A 30 22.03 -3.18 -15.31
C VAL A 30 20.83 -3.89 -14.71
N THR A 31 19.65 -3.28 -14.81
CA THR A 31 18.41 -3.83 -14.23
C THR A 31 18.02 -5.13 -14.92
N ASN A 32 18.10 -5.22 -16.25
CA ASN A 32 17.89 -6.45 -17.00
C ASN A 32 18.83 -7.56 -16.53
N ARG A 33 20.14 -7.28 -16.40
CA ARG A 33 21.11 -8.26 -15.91
C ARG A 33 20.74 -8.79 -14.52
N ILE A 34 20.28 -7.91 -13.62
CA ILE A 34 19.84 -8.32 -12.28
C ILE A 34 18.60 -9.22 -12.35
N ILE A 35 17.60 -8.84 -13.14
CA ILE A 35 16.36 -9.61 -13.33
C ILE A 35 16.64 -10.97 -13.96
N THR A 36 17.47 -11.03 -15.01
CA THR A 36 17.84 -12.29 -15.69
C THR A 36 18.48 -13.28 -14.73
N ASN A 37 19.19 -12.81 -13.70
CA ASN A 37 19.85 -13.66 -12.72
C ASN A 37 19.10 -13.78 -11.38
N LYS A 38 17.83 -13.37 -11.34
CA LYS A 38 16.97 -13.34 -10.14
C LYS A 38 16.97 -14.65 -9.36
N ASP A 39 16.85 -15.79 -10.04
CA ASP A 39 16.82 -17.12 -9.39
C ASP A 39 18.10 -17.41 -8.60
N ARG A 40 19.25 -16.92 -9.08
CA ARG A 40 20.53 -17.10 -8.39
C ARG A 40 20.61 -16.23 -7.14
N TYR A 41 20.10 -15.00 -7.21
CA TYR A 41 20.00 -14.11 -6.06
C TYR A 41 18.99 -14.62 -5.02
N LEU A 42 17.88 -15.23 -5.45
CA LEU A 42 16.90 -15.85 -4.56
C LEU A 42 17.49 -17.00 -3.72
N LYS A 43 18.44 -17.76 -4.25
CA LYS A 43 19.18 -18.77 -3.46
C LYS A 43 19.94 -18.14 -2.30
N ILE A 44 20.48 -16.94 -2.48
CA ILE A 44 21.18 -16.21 -1.42
C ILE A 44 20.19 -15.65 -0.40
N GLN A 45 19.06 -15.10 -0.85
CA GLN A 45 17.97 -14.70 0.02
C GLN A 45 17.52 -15.87 0.91
N GLY A 46 17.33 -17.06 0.34
CA GLY A 46 16.95 -18.26 1.11
C GLY A 46 17.97 -18.64 2.19
N LYS A 47 19.26 -18.37 1.97
CA LYS A 47 20.34 -18.69 2.93
C LYS A 47 20.61 -17.60 3.97
N THR A 48 20.19 -16.36 3.72
CA THR A 48 20.64 -15.19 4.51
C THR A 48 19.52 -14.25 4.95
N SER A 49 18.32 -14.40 4.39
CA SER A 49 17.18 -13.50 4.54
C SER A 49 17.43 -12.05 4.04
N VAL A 50 18.52 -11.80 3.32
CA VAL A 50 18.75 -10.51 2.64
C VAL A 50 17.97 -10.51 1.31
N PRO A 51 17.19 -9.45 1.00
CA PRO A 51 16.39 -9.42 -0.22
C PRO A 51 17.23 -9.63 -1.48
N TRP A 52 16.72 -10.47 -2.41
CA TRP A 52 17.44 -10.86 -3.62
C TRP A 52 17.88 -9.65 -4.45
N TYR A 53 17.05 -8.61 -4.51
CA TYR A 53 17.33 -7.39 -5.26
C TYR A 53 18.48 -6.59 -4.64
N LEU A 54 18.61 -6.59 -3.31
CA LEU A 54 19.75 -5.96 -2.63
C LEU A 54 21.04 -6.72 -2.93
N VAL A 55 21.01 -8.06 -2.91
CA VAL A 55 22.16 -8.89 -3.31
C VAL A 55 22.55 -8.60 -4.76
N GLY A 56 21.57 -8.50 -5.66
CA GLY A 56 21.82 -8.18 -7.07
C GLY A 56 22.40 -6.78 -7.28
N ILE A 57 21.93 -5.78 -6.53
CA ILE A 57 22.47 -4.42 -6.56
C ILE A 57 23.93 -4.41 -6.08
N ILE A 58 24.23 -5.03 -4.93
CA ILE A 58 25.61 -5.14 -4.42
C ILE A 58 26.48 -5.85 -5.45
N HIS A 59 26.03 -6.98 -6.00
CA HIS A 59 26.80 -7.72 -7.00
C HIS A 59 27.11 -6.90 -8.26
N ASN A 60 26.17 -6.05 -8.68
CA ASN A 60 26.41 -5.11 -9.76
C ASN A 60 27.46 -4.06 -9.40
N LEU A 61 27.39 -3.51 -8.19
CA LEU A 61 28.28 -2.43 -7.75
C LEU A 61 29.71 -2.92 -7.48
N GLU A 62 29.87 -4.14 -6.93
CA GLU A 62 31.18 -4.69 -6.60
C GLU A 62 31.86 -5.43 -7.76
N ALA A 63 31.07 -6.06 -8.65
CA ALA A 63 31.63 -6.98 -9.64
C ALA A 63 30.98 -6.87 -11.02
N SER A 64 30.20 -5.82 -11.29
CA SER A 64 29.45 -5.68 -12.56
C SER A 64 28.59 -6.90 -12.91
N GLY A 65 28.12 -7.63 -11.90
CA GLY A 65 27.33 -8.86 -12.06
C GLY A 65 28.14 -10.08 -12.54
N ASN A 66 29.46 -10.06 -12.44
CA ASN A 66 30.32 -11.18 -12.83
C ASN A 66 30.34 -12.31 -11.79
N PHE A 67 29.71 -13.43 -12.13
CA PHE A 67 29.64 -14.61 -11.26
C PHE A 67 30.95 -15.39 -11.11
N ALA A 68 32.04 -14.96 -11.75
CA ALA A 68 33.40 -15.45 -11.49
C ALA A 68 34.14 -14.63 -10.43
N CYS A 69 33.49 -13.61 -9.86
CA CYS A 69 34.07 -12.70 -8.87
C CYS A 69 33.38 -12.79 -7.49
N HIS A 70 34.12 -12.46 -6.45
CA HIS A 70 33.64 -12.35 -5.08
C HIS A 70 32.66 -11.18 -4.92
N LEU A 71 31.54 -11.41 -4.23
CA LEU A 71 30.59 -10.36 -3.86
C LEU A 71 31.21 -9.29 -2.94
N HIS A 72 32.29 -9.63 -2.23
CA HIS A 72 33.00 -8.73 -1.31
C HIS A 72 33.46 -7.45 -2.00
N ASN A 73 34.21 -7.59 -3.09
CA ASN A 73 35.00 -6.50 -3.69
C ASN A 73 35.40 -6.76 -5.15
N GLY A 74 34.83 -7.79 -5.80
CA GLY A 74 35.07 -8.08 -7.20
C GLY A 74 36.30 -8.94 -7.52
N ASP A 75 37.10 -9.37 -6.54
CA ASP A 75 38.25 -10.26 -6.78
C ASP A 75 37.83 -11.62 -7.37
N SER A 76 38.72 -12.32 -8.07
CA SER A 76 38.43 -13.63 -8.69
C SER A 76 38.10 -14.73 -7.66
N LEU A 77 37.06 -15.52 -7.92
CA LEU A 77 36.69 -16.71 -7.13
C LEU A 77 37.74 -17.84 -7.20
N SER A 78 38.71 -17.77 -8.12
CA SER A 78 39.83 -18.71 -8.21
C SER A 78 40.83 -18.61 -7.06
N GLY A 79 40.72 -17.57 -6.24
CA GLY A 79 41.55 -17.33 -5.07
C GLY A 79 40.70 -16.89 -3.88
N ARG A 80 41.38 -16.40 -2.84
CA ARG A 80 40.72 -15.59 -1.81
C ARG A 80 40.87 -14.12 -2.20
N THR A 81 40.02 -13.27 -1.63
CA THR A 81 40.14 -11.81 -1.80
C THR A 81 41.53 -11.32 -1.37
N VAL A 82 42.12 -10.47 -2.19
CA VAL A 82 43.34 -9.71 -1.92
C VAL A 82 42.97 -8.29 -1.50
N GLN A 83 41.99 -7.70 -2.18
CA GLN A 83 41.38 -6.42 -1.83
C GLN A 83 40.66 -6.54 -0.47
N VAL A 84 40.43 -5.42 0.20
CA VAL A 84 39.72 -5.41 1.48
C VAL A 84 38.25 -5.79 1.26
N PRO A 85 37.66 -6.66 2.10
CA PRO A 85 38.30 -7.46 3.16
C PRO A 85 39.15 -8.60 2.61
N SER A 86 40.44 -8.65 2.98
CA SER A 86 41.37 -9.65 2.45
C SER A 86 41.19 -11.03 3.12
N GLY A 87 41.58 -12.08 2.39
CA GLY A 87 41.57 -13.46 2.86
C GLY A 87 40.18 -14.10 2.96
N ARG A 88 39.21 -13.65 2.17
CA ARG A 88 37.83 -14.16 2.15
C ARG A 88 37.52 -15.02 0.93
N PRO A 89 36.58 -15.98 1.03
CA PRO A 89 35.99 -16.56 2.23
C PRO A 89 37.04 -17.16 3.16
N LYS A 90 36.76 -17.32 4.47
CA LYS A 90 37.73 -17.96 5.40
C LYS A 90 37.69 -19.48 5.37
N LYS A 91 36.52 -20.06 5.11
CA LYS A 91 36.30 -21.52 5.08
C LYS A 91 36.29 -22.03 3.64
N GLY A 92 36.71 -23.28 3.46
CA GLY A 92 36.83 -23.91 2.15
C GLY A 92 38.12 -23.56 1.41
N ASN A 93 38.29 -24.12 0.21
CA ASN A 93 39.41 -23.89 -0.69
C ASN A 93 38.89 -23.41 -2.05
N PRO A 94 39.62 -22.51 -2.74
CA PRO A 94 39.25 -22.08 -4.07
C PRO A 94 39.45 -23.20 -5.12
N PRO A 95 38.81 -23.12 -6.30
CA PRO A 95 37.87 -22.08 -6.69
C PRO A 95 36.56 -22.16 -5.91
N PHE A 96 36.09 -21.03 -5.40
CA PHE A 96 34.85 -20.95 -4.66
C PHE A 96 33.67 -20.87 -5.62
N THR A 97 32.52 -21.41 -5.22
CA THR A 97 31.27 -21.03 -5.89
C THR A 97 30.90 -19.60 -5.53
N TRP A 98 30.22 -18.92 -6.43
CA TRP A 98 29.73 -17.56 -6.16
C TRP A 98 28.79 -17.55 -4.95
N GLU A 99 27.95 -18.58 -4.79
CA GLU A 99 27.02 -18.70 -3.67
C GLU A 99 27.73 -18.82 -2.31
N GLU A 100 28.84 -19.56 -2.22
CA GLU A 100 29.64 -19.64 -1.00
C GLU A 100 30.26 -18.28 -0.66
N SER A 101 30.82 -17.61 -1.66
CA SER A 101 31.40 -16.28 -1.48
C SER A 101 30.35 -15.24 -1.09
N ALA A 102 29.18 -15.24 -1.72
CA ALA A 102 28.12 -14.27 -1.47
C ALA A 102 27.57 -14.39 -0.04
N VAL A 103 27.42 -15.63 0.45
CA VAL A 103 27.00 -15.87 1.84
C VAL A 103 28.07 -15.41 2.84
N ASP A 104 29.36 -15.62 2.54
CA ASP A 104 30.46 -15.12 3.38
C ASP A 104 30.47 -13.58 3.44
N ALA A 105 30.29 -12.89 2.30
CA ALA A 105 30.21 -11.42 2.22
C ALA A 105 29.05 -10.85 3.04
N ILE A 106 27.83 -11.34 2.81
CA ILE A 106 26.65 -10.93 3.57
C ILE A 106 26.79 -11.16 5.09
N LYS A 107 27.52 -12.21 5.47
CA LYS A 107 27.82 -12.49 6.88
C LYS A 107 28.86 -11.56 7.46
N TYR A 108 29.90 -11.26 6.69
CA TYR A 108 30.97 -10.35 7.06
C TYR A 108 30.42 -8.94 7.33
N ASP A 109 29.61 -8.38 6.44
CA ASP A 109 29.03 -7.04 6.57
C ASP A 109 27.87 -6.94 7.59
N GLY A 110 27.43 -8.10 8.10
CA GLY A 110 26.35 -8.19 9.07
C GLY A 110 24.95 -7.99 8.48
N LEU A 111 24.80 -7.97 7.15
CA LEU A 111 23.51 -7.77 6.48
C LEU A 111 22.47 -8.83 6.85
N HIS A 112 22.90 -10.08 7.07
CA HIS A 112 22.02 -11.16 7.57
C HIS A 112 21.36 -10.87 8.95
N LYS A 113 21.94 -9.96 9.74
CA LYS A 113 21.40 -9.55 11.04
C LYS A 113 20.43 -8.38 10.93
N TRP A 114 20.51 -7.60 9.85
CA TRP A 114 19.61 -6.47 9.60
C TRP A 114 18.17 -6.94 9.36
N LYS A 115 17.20 -6.11 9.74
CA LYS A 115 15.77 -6.44 9.71
C LYS A 115 14.90 -5.39 9.03
N ASP A 116 15.34 -4.14 8.97
CA ASP A 116 14.57 -3.06 8.35
C ASP A 116 14.86 -2.98 6.84
N TRP A 117 14.13 -3.74 6.04
CA TRP A 117 14.23 -3.64 4.58
C TRP A 117 13.31 -2.58 3.97
N SER A 118 13.03 -1.49 4.70
CA SER A 118 12.40 -0.29 4.15
C SER A 118 13.37 0.37 3.17
N ILE A 119 12.85 1.29 2.34
CA ILE A 119 13.70 2.08 1.44
C ILE A 119 14.88 2.72 2.20
N PRO A 120 14.68 3.46 3.31
CA PRO A 120 15.79 3.99 4.10
C PRO A 120 16.76 2.92 4.61
N GLY A 121 16.25 1.78 5.08
CA GLY A 121 17.07 0.70 5.61
C GLY A 121 17.94 0.02 4.54
N ILE A 122 17.39 -0.17 3.33
CA ILE A 122 18.14 -0.65 2.16
C ILE A 122 19.25 0.33 1.78
N LEU A 123 18.92 1.63 1.67
CA LEU A 123 19.89 2.67 1.30
C LEU A 123 21.00 2.82 2.35
N TYR A 124 20.66 2.74 3.63
CA TYR A 124 21.63 2.71 4.72
C TYR A 124 22.57 1.50 4.61
N CYS A 125 22.04 0.32 4.33
CA CYS A 125 22.84 -0.89 4.16
C CYS A 125 23.78 -0.80 2.96
N LEU A 126 23.30 -0.30 1.82
CA LEU A 126 24.12 -0.08 0.62
C LEU A 126 25.24 0.93 0.88
N GLU A 127 24.94 2.05 1.52
CA GLU A 127 25.96 3.05 1.83
C GLU A 127 26.98 2.55 2.84
N LYS A 128 26.53 1.78 3.84
CA LYS A 128 27.42 1.11 4.79
C LYS A 128 28.35 0.11 4.09
N TYR A 129 27.81 -0.66 3.12
CA TYR A 129 28.57 -1.66 2.36
C TYR A 129 29.70 -1.01 1.57
N ASN A 130 29.41 0.11 0.90
CA ASN A 130 30.42 0.92 0.21
C ASN A 130 31.38 1.64 1.18
N GLY A 131 30.87 2.11 2.31
CA GLY A 131 31.60 2.88 3.31
C GLY A 131 31.20 4.36 3.36
N TRP A 132 31.49 4.97 4.51
CA TRP A 132 31.00 6.30 4.91
C TRP A 132 31.82 7.50 4.43
N GLY A 133 32.74 7.30 3.47
CA GLY A 133 33.71 8.32 3.06
C GLY A 133 33.06 9.67 2.66
N TYR A 134 31.99 9.62 1.88
CA TYR A 134 31.24 10.83 1.49
C TYR A 134 30.65 11.55 2.70
N ARG A 135 29.98 10.84 3.62
CA ARG A 135 29.40 11.49 4.81
C ARG A 135 30.44 12.09 5.74
N LEU A 136 31.63 11.49 5.82
CA LEU A 136 32.69 11.93 6.72
C LEU A 136 33.54 13.07 6.15
N TYR A 137 33.79 13.07 4.84
CA TYR A 137 34.80 13.93 4.23
C TYR A 137 34.27 14.82 3.10
N HIS A 138 33.14 14.46 2.48
CA HIS A 138 32.52 15.21 1.37
C HIS A 138 30.98 15.25 1.50
N PRO A 139 30.43 15.74 2.62
CA PRO A 139 28.98 15.70 2.89
C PRO A 139 28.14 16.49 1.88
N GLU A 140 28.76 17.41 1.15
CA GLU A 140 28.19 18.16 0.04
C GLU A 140 27.89 17.29 -1.19
N VAL A 141 28.56 16.14 -1.33
CA VAL A 141 28.35 15.20 -2.44
C VAL A 141 27.61 13.96 -1.96
N LYS A 142 26.41 13.75 -2.49
CA LYS A 142 25.66 12.51 -2.24
C LYS A 142 26.36 11.34 -2.94
N SER A 143 26.58 10.25 -2.20
CA SER A 143 27.39 9.12 -2.68
C SER A 143 26.89 8.62 -4.06
N PRO A 144 27.74 8.62 -5.11
CA PRO A 144 27.39 8.05 -6.40
C PRO A 144 27.10 6.55 -6.33
N TYR A 145 27.62 5.84 -5.32
CA TYR A 145 27.30 4.42 -5.08
C TYR A 145 25.79 4.22 -4.84
N LEU A 146 25.12 5.22 -4.24
CA LEU A 146 23.66 5.23 -4.11
C LEU A 146 23.00 5.95 -5.28
N TRP A 147 23.43 7.16 -5.59
CA TRP A 147 22.60 8.13 -6.31
C TRP A 147 22.99 8.37 -7.77
N SER A 148 24.10 7.80 -8.25
CA SER A 148 24.49 7.93 -9.66
C SER A 148 23.40 7.39 -10.59
N GLY A 149 23.06 8.14 -11.63
CA GLY A 149 21.92 7.84 -12.51
C GLY A 149 20.57 8.39 -12.03
N THR A 150 20.55 9.13 -10.92
CA THR A 150 19.38 9.90 -10.45
C THR A 150 19.65 11.41 -10.53
N SER A 151 18.59 12.22 -10.44
CA SER A 151 18.70 13.69 -10.29
C SER A 151 19.39 14.16 -8.99
N VAL A 152 19.62 13.28 -8.01
CA VAL A 152 20.25 13.62 -6.72
C VAL A 152 21.76 13.74 -6.81
N TYR A 153 22.38 13.11 -7.83
CA TYR A 153 23.83 13.15 -8.03
C TYR A 153 24.17 13.81 -9.37
N VAL A 154 25.19 14.67 -9.35
CA VAL A 154 25.70 15.35 -10.55
C VAL A 154 27.15 14.95 -10.84
N LYS A 155 28.07 15.20 -9.91
CA LYS A 155 29.51 14.90 -10.03
C LYS A 155 30.19 14.85 -8.66
N GLY A 156 31.44 14.39 -8.64
CA GLY A 156 32.24 14.21 -7.44
C GLY A 156 32.34 12.74 -7.06
N LYS A 157 33.53 12.13 -7.22
CA LYS A 157 33.72 10.74 -6.80
C LYS A 157 35.12 10.42 -6.30
N TYR A 158 35.22 9.38 -5.47
CA TYR A 158 36.48 8.71 -5.26
C TYR A 158 36.88 7.97 -6.54
N VAL A 159 38.03 8.35 -7.11
CA VAL A 159 38.60 7.71 -8.32
C VAL A 159 39.58 6.58 -7.97
N ALA A 160 40.06 6.57 -6.72
CA ALA A 160 40.81 5.51 -6.08
C ALA A 160 40.63 5.63 -4.56
N ASP A 161 41.09 4.65 -3.81
CA ASP A 161 41.01 4.64 -2.35
C ASP A 161 41.63 5.92 -1.75
N GLY A 162 40.81 6.65 -0.99
CA GLY A 162 41.20 7.92 -0.38
C GLY A 162 41.41 9.10 -1.34
N ARG A 163 41.22 8.92 -2.66
CA ARG A 163 41.42 9.97 -3.67
C ARG A 163 40.11 10.46 -4.25
N PHE A 164 39.57 11.54 -3.70
CA PHE A 164 38.37 12.20 -4.18
C PHE A 164 38.68 13.22 -5.29
N ASP A 165 37.89 13.20 -6.36
CA ASP A 165 37.89 14.20 -7.42
C ASP A 165 36.48 14.80 -7.53
N SER A 166 36.37 16.10 -7.25
CA SER A 166 35.11 16.86 -7.25
C SER A 166 34.49 17.03 -8.64
N ASN A 167 35.26 16.82 -9.71
CA ASN A 167 34.81 16.99 -11.10
C ASN A 167 34.53 15.66 -11.80
N ALA A 168 35.07 14.56 -11.30
CA ALA A 168 34.83 13.25 -11.89
C ALA A 168 33.36 12.82 -11.77
N VAL A 169 32.81 12.29 -12.87
CA VAL A 169 31.44 11.77 -12.94
C VAL A 169 31.46 10.24 -12.86
N SER A 170 30.54 9.66 -12.08
CA SER A 170 30.38 8.22 -12.03
C SER A 170 29.61 7.75 -13.27
N GLN A 171 30.16 6.77 -13.98
CA GLN A 171 29.45 6.07 -15.05
C GLN A 171 28.74 4.81 -14.55
N GLN A 172 29.07 4.38 -13.32
CA GLN A 172 28.40 3.26 -12.66
C GLN A 172 27.05 3.75 -12.12
N ILE A 173 25.98 3.01 -12.40
CA ILE A 173 24.63 3.32 -11.91
C ILE A 173 24.53 2.92 -10.43
N GLY A 174 24.09 3.87 -9.61
CA GLY A 174 23.98 3.71 -8.16
C GLY A 174 22.78 2.86 -7.74
N GLY A 175 22.88 2.31 -6.53
CA GLY A 175 21.89 1.38 -6.00
C GLY A 175 20.46 1.94 -5.90
N ALA A 176 20.29 3.23 -5.60
CA ALA A 176 18.97 3.86 -5.54
C ALA A 176 18.31 3.97 -6.93
N ALA A 177 19.10 4.24 -7.97
CA ALA A 177 18.60 4.28 -9.35
C ALA A 177 18.15 2.89 -9.82
N ILE A 178 18.95 1.85 -9.51
CA ILE A 178 18.60 0.45 -9.81
C ILE A 178 17.34 0.04 -9.03
N LEU A 179 17.25 0.39 -7.74
CA LEU A 179 16.12 0.07 -6.88
C LEU A 179 14.82 0.70 -7.40
N LYS A 180 14.86 1.97 -7.81
CA LYS A 180 13.72 2.64 -8.46
C LYS A 180 13.32 1.98 -9.77
N GLU A 181 14.28 1.64 -10.63
CA GLU A 181 13.96 1.01 -11.91
C GLU A 181 13.34 -0.38 -11.72
N LEU A 182 13.84 -1.17 -10.76
CA LEU A 182 13.23 -2.46 -10.39
C LEU A 182 11.80 -2.28 -9.87
N GLU A 183 11.54 -1.23 -9.09
CA GLU A 183 10.18 -0.90 -8.62
C GLU A 183 9.28 -0.42 -9.77
N ASN A 184 9.76 0.49 -10.62
CA ASN A 184 9.01 1.01 -11.78
C ASN A 184 8.61 -0.12 -12.75
N ARG A 185 9.42 -1.16 -12.86
CA ARG A 185 9.12 -2.37 -13.66
C ARG A 185 8.22 -3.38 -12.97
N GLY A 186 7.84 -3.12 -11.71
CA GLY A 186 7.04 -4.04 -10.90
C GLY A 186 7.76 -5.35 -10.57
N GLU A 187 9.09 -5.38 -10.60
CA GLU A 187 9.89 -6.56 -10.24
C GLU A 187 10.02 -6.74 -8.72
N ILE A 188 9.93 -5.63 -8.01
CA ILE A 188 9.93 -5.54 -6.55
C ILE A 188 8.84 -4.56 -6.11
N SER A 189 8.37 -4.71 -4.88
CA SER A 189 7.52 -3.72 -4.23
C SER A 189 8.29 -3.18 -3.02
N LEU A 190 8.62 -1.89 -3.04
CA LEU A 190 9.34 -1.24 -1.93
C LEU A 190 8.39 -0.68 -0.88
N ILE A 191 7.09 -0.85 -1.09
CA ILE A 191 6.08 -0.64 -0.06
C ILE A 191 6.30 -1.73 0.99
N GLN A 192 6.91 -1.35 2.10
CA GLN A 192 6.95 -2.16 3.30
C GLN A 192 5.51 -2.27 3.84
N THR A 193 4.69 -3.12 3.22
CA THR A 193 3.49 -3.63 3.85
C THR A 193 3.97 -4.73 4.78
N HIS A 194 4.06 -4.42 6.08
CA HIS A 194 3.87 -5.47 7.06
C HIS A 194 2.53 -6.12 6.71
N ARG A 195 2.54 -7.34 6.18
CA ARG A 195 1.32 -8.15 6.16
C ARG A 195 1.02 -8.48 7.61
N THR A 196 0.21 -7.65 8.23
CA THR A 196 -0.22 -7.84 9.61
C THR A 196 -1.41 -8.78 9.60
N ALA A 197 -1.15 -10.08 9.79
CA ALA A 197 -2.19 -10.95 10.32
C ALA A 197 -2.64 -10.39 11.69
N THR A 198 -3.94 -10.38 11.96
CA THR A 198 -4.52 -9.97 13.25
C THR A 198 -4.35 -11.05 14.31
N TRP A 199 -4.54 -12.32 13.92
CA TRP A 199 -4.23 -13.49 14.75
C TRP A 199 -3.84 -14.69 13.89
N ILE A 200 -3.31 -15.72 14.53
CA ILE A 200 -2.91 -16.98 13.90
C ILE A 200 -3.60 -18.13 14.61
N GLU A 201 -4.10 -19.11 13.86
CA GLU A 201 -4.79 -20.27 14.41
C GLU A 201 -4.12 -21.59 13.97
N LEU A 202 -3.83 -22.46 14.93
CA LEU A 202 -3.20 -23.78 14.75
C LEU A 202 -4.23 -24.90 14.86
N PHE A 203 -4.37 -25.72 13.82
CA PHE A 203 -5.30 -26.84 13.77
C PHE A 203 -4.60 -28.17 14.14
N PRO A 204 -5.05 -28.87 15.20
CA PRO A 204 -4.43 -30.12 15.62
C PRO A 204 -4.73 -31.27 14.65
N SER A 205 -3.68 -31.93 14.14
CA SER A 205 -3.77 -33.11 13.28
C SER A 205 -2.44 -33.91 13.28
N LYS A 206 -2.36 -35.06 12.59
CA LYS A 206 -1.09 -35.80 12.39
C LYS A 206 0.00 -34.97 11.68
N LYS A 207 -0.41 -33.99 10.86
CA LYS A 207 0.43 -32.93 10.27
C LYS A 207 -0.26 -31.59 10.52
N PRO A 208 0.09 -30.86 11.59
CA PRO A 208 -0.64 -29.66 11.98
C PRO A 208 -0.71 -28.64 10.85
N VAL A 209 -1.82 -27.90 10.79
CA VAL A 209 -2.06 -26.88 9.77
C VAL A 209 -2.17 -25.51 10.45
N MET A 210 -1.53 -24.49 9.89
CA MET A 210 -1.63 -23.12 10.38
C MET A 210 -2.32 -22.21 9.38
N ALA A 211 -3.23 -21.40 9.89
CA ALA A 211 -3.88 -20.33 9.14
C ALA A 211 -3.56 -18.98 9.80
N ALA A 212 -3.09 -18.03 8.99
CA ALA A 212 -3.03 -16.63 9.37
C ALA A 212 -4.37 -15.98 9.03
N TRP A 213 -4.81 -15.04 9.87
CA TRP A 213 -6.07 -14.33 9.68
C TRP A 213 -5.81 -12.84 9.64
N LYS A 214 -6.44 -12.13 8.72
CA LYS A 214 -6.49 -10.66 8.70
C LYS A 214 -7.94 -10.24 8.88
N GLY A 215 -8.29 -9.83 10.10
CA GLY A 215 -9.70 -9.84 10.50
C GLY A 215 -10.26 -11.25 10.38
N SER A 216 -11.48 -11.40 9.86
CA SER A 216 -12.17 -12.69 9.69
C SER A 216 -11.75 -13.47 8.44
N GLU A 217 -10.86 -12.92 7.60
CA GLU A 217 -10.45 -13.56 6.34
C GLU A 217 -9.17 -14.40 6.51
N PRO A 218 -9.18 -15.68 6.06
CA PRO A 218 -8.00 -16.51 6.10
C PRO A 218 -7.03 -16.13 4.97
N GLU A 219 -5.80 -15.83 5.35
CA GLU A 219 -4.64 -15.77 4.45
C GLU A 219 -4.20 -17.19 4.03
N PRO A 220 -3.18 -17.35 3.15
CA PRO A 220 -2.73 -18.67 2.72
C PRO A 220 -2.45 -19.60 3.90
N VAL A 221 -3.02 -20.81 3.82
CA VAL A 221 -2.95 -21.85 4.85
C VAL A 221 -1.79 -22.79 4.52
N GLU A 222 -0.89 -23.03 5.47
CA GLU A 222 0.28 -23.91 5.29
C GLU A 222 0.20 -25.18 6.15
N VAL A 223 0.62 -26.31 5.58
CA VAL A 223 0.83 -27.57 6.32
C VAL A 223 2.21 -27.51 6.93
N ILE A 224 2.30 -27.68 8.25
CA ILE A 224 3.59 -27.88 8.89
C ILE A 224 4.06 -29.30 8.55
N SER A 225 5.15 -29.39 7.80
CA SER A 225 5.69 -30.64 7.26
C SER A 225 6.24 -31.57 8.35
N SER A 226 6.47 -31.05 9.57
CA SER A 226 6.98 -31.78 10.73
C SER A 226 6.47 -31.18 12.05
N ASN A 227 6.69 -31.87 13.17
CA ASN A 227 6.41 -31.31 14.52
C ASN A 227 7.54 -30.39 15.03
N SER A 228 8.40 -29.87 14.14
CA SER A 228 9.57 -29.07 14.55
C SER A 228 9.22 -27.60 14.84
N THR A 229 9.80 -27.07 15.90
CA THR A 229 9.67 -25.65 16.29
C THR A 229 10.22 -24.69 15.21
N ASN A 230 11.16 -25.14 14.37
CA ASN A 230 11.80 -24.31 13.35
C ASN A 230 10.87 -24.00 12.17
N ASP A 231 10.03 -24.95 11.77
CA ASP A 231 9.04 -24.74 10.70
C ASP A 231 7.99 -23.71 11.15
N LEU A 232 7.54 -23.82 12.42
CA LEU A 232 6.67 -22.84 13.07
C LEU A 232 7.29 -21.44 13.10
N ILE A 233 8.55 -21.32 13.53
CA ILE A 233 9.26 -20.02 13.56
C ILE A 233 9.38 -19.43 12.15
N THR A 234 9.62 -20.25 11.13
CA THR A 234 9.74 -19.81 9.74
C THR A 234 8.43 -19.24 9.21
N PHE A 235 7.31 -19.94 9.44
CA PHE A 235 5.97 -19.45 9.13
C PHE A 235 5.68 -18.11 9.82
N LEU A 236 5.94 -18.02 11.13
CA LEU A 236 5.70 -16.80 11.91
C LEU A 236 6.55 -15.61 11.41
N LYS A 237 7.78 -15.85 10.96
CA LYS A 237 8.60 -14.77 10.38
C LYS A 237 8.05 -14.25 9.04
N HIS A 238 7.37 -15.09 8.27
CA HIS A 238 6.75 -14.70 7.00
C HIS A 238 5.38 -14.02 7.18
N HIS A 239 4.57 -14.45 8.15
CA HIS A 239 3.16 -14.03 8.28
C HIS A 239 2.84 -13.23 9.56
N ALA A 240 3.73 -13.20 10.55
CA ALA A 240 3.38 -12.76 11.91
C ALA A 240 4.13 -11.51 12.39
N SER A 241 4.63 -10.65 11.50
CA SER A 241 5.33 -9.42 11.93
C SER A 241 4.42 -8.40 12.67
N GLY A 242 3.10 -8.66 12.78
CA GLY A 242 2.17 -7.85 13.58
C GLY A 242 0.99 -8.59 14.22
N ALA A 243 0.98 -9.93 14.22
CA ALA A 243 -0.07 -10.69 14.90
C ALA A 243 0.06 -10.57 16.41
N ARG A 244 -1.02 -10.19 17.10
CA ARG A 244 -1.03 -9.97 18.55
C ARG A 244 -1.53 -11.18 19.34
N THR A 245 -2.13 -12.16 18.66
CA THR A 245 -2.80 -13.29 19.29
C THR A 245 -2.51 -14.58 18.53
N PHE A 246 -2.23 -15.65 19.28
CA PHE A 246 -2.05 -17.02 18.78
C PHE A 246 -3.12 -17.93 19.40
N LEU A 247 -3.85 -18.66 18.57
CA LEU A 247 -4.94 -19.53 18.99
C LEU A 247 -4.67 -20.98 18.58
N ILE A 248 -5.09 -21.93 19.42
CA ILE A 248 -5.16 -23.34 19.06
C ILE A 248 -6.63 -23.65 18.77
N ALA A 249 -6.91 -24.12 17.56
CA ALA A 249 -8.26 -24.50 17.16
C ALA A 249 -8.76 -25.67 18.00
N GLN A 250 -10.06 -25.65 18.30
CA GLN A 250 -10.73 -26.78 18.95
C GLN A 250 -10.67 -28.03 18.05
N PRO A 251 -10.59 -29.26 18.62
CA PRO A 251 -10.45 -30.49 17.84
C PRO A 251 -11.56 -30.75 16.82
N THR A 252 -12.73 -30.13 17.01
CA THR A 252 -13.92 -30.28 16.14
C THR A 252 -14.01 -29.22 15.05
N LYS A 253 -13.15 -28.20 15.06
CA LYS A 253 -13.17 -27.12 14.06
C LYS A 253 -12.62 -27.64 12.72
N PRO A 254 -13.34 -27.49 11.60
CA PRO A 254 -12.89 -28.00 10.31
C PRO A 254 -11.62 -27.27 9.84
N ILE A 255 -10.66 -28.04 9.30
CA ILE A 255 -9.41 -27.50 8.77
C ILE A 255 -9.72 -26.67 7.51
N PRO A 256 -9.24 -25.42 7.40
CA PRO A 256 -9.36 -24.63 6.18
C PRO A 256 -8.76 -25.37 4.97
N LYS A 257 -9.45 -25.35 3.83
CA LYS A 257 -8.94 -25.99 2.60
C LYS A 257 -7.63 -25.31 2.17
N LEU A 258 -6.55 -26.09 2.01
CA LEU A 258 -5.27 -25.58 1.50
C LEU A 258 -5.47 -24.92 0.13
N ALA A 259 -5.28 -23.61 0.08
CA ALA A 259 -5.43 -22.83 -1.14
C ALA A 259 -4.18 -22.98 -2.02
N THR A 260 -4.11 -24.04 -2.83
CA THR A 260 -3.16 -24.09 -3.95
C THR A 260 -3.75 -23.29 -5.12
N ARG A 261 -3.44 -21.99 -5.22
CA ARG A 261 -3.77 -21.20 -6.42
C ARG A 261 -2.54 -20.48 -6.97
N LYS A 262 -2.16 -20.86 -8.20
CA LYS A 262 -1.26 -20.11 -9.07
C LYS A 262 -1.87 -18.73 -9.34
N PHE A 263 -1.16 -17.66 -8.97
CA PHE A 263 -1.56 -16.30 -9.28
C PHE A 263 -1.45 -16.05 -10.79
N LYS A 264 -2.57 -15.74 -11.45
CA LYS A 264 -2.54 -15.01 -12.73
C LYS A 264 -2.40 -13.52 -12.40
N ARG A 265 -1.35 -12.90 -12.93
CA ARG A 265 -1.15 -11.44 -12.95
C ARG A 265 -2.39 -10.80 -13.59
N GLN A 266 -2.98 -9.85 -12.89
CA GLN A 266 -3.90 -8.88 -13.48
C GLN A 266 -3.13 -7.56 -13.46
N ASP A 267 -2.98 -6.95 -14.63
CA ASP A 267 -2.07 -5.84 -14.90
C ASP A 267 -2.35 -4.61 -14.03
N SER A 268 -1.28 -4.01 -13.52
CA SER A 268 -1.28 -2.81 -12.70
C SER A 268 -1.50 -1.56 -13.56
N GLN A 269 -2.60 -0.84 -13.32
CA GLN A 269 -2.78 0.53 -13.80
C GLN A 269 -1.95 1.50 -12.93
N GLU A 270 -1.28 2.45 -13.59
CA GLU A 270 -0.53 3.56 -13.00
C GLU A 270 -1.44 4.45 -12.10
N THR A 271 -0.87 5.05 -11.05
CA THR A 271 -1.60 5.90 -10.10
C THR A 271 -1.78 7.34 -10.59
N GLU A 272 -3.00 7.85 -10.42
CA GLU A 272 -3.51 9.19 -10.79
C GLU A 272 -3.08 10.31 -9.82
N GLY A 273 -2.87 11.54 -10.32
CA GLY A 273 -2.55 12.74 -9.51
C GLY A 273 -3.77 13.65 -9.27
N VAL A 274 -3.71 14.54 -8.26
CA VAL A 274 -4.80 15.48 -7.89
C VAL A 274 -5.32 16.30 -9.08
N GLU A 275 -4.41 16.78 -9.94
CA GLU A 275 -4.74 17.52 -11.16
C GLU A 275 -5.60 16.71 -12.15
N GLN A 276 -5.45 15.39 -12.18
CA GLN A 276 -6.28 14.53 -13.02
C GLN A 276 -7.72 14.50 -12.52
N PHE A 277 -7.95 14.44 -11.21
CA PHE A 277 -9.31 14.50 -10.67
C PHE A 277 -9.95 15.86 -10.92
N LEU A 278 -9.20 16.96 -10.75
CA LEU A 278 -9.69 18.32 -11.03
C LEU A 278 -9.99 18.55 -12.53
N SER A 279 -9.30 17.84 -13.43
CA SER A 279 -9.59 17.90 -14.87
C SER A 279 -11.00 17.40 -15.21
N ARG A 280 -11.53 16.44 -14.43
CA ARG A 280 -12.87 15.85 -14.59
C ARG A 280 -14.00 16.85 -14.33
N VAL A 281 -13.69 17.96 -13.65
CA VAL A 281 -14.64 19.04 -13.32
C VAL A 281 -14.26 20.37 -13.97
N SER A 282 -13.43 20.33 -15.02
CA SER A 282 -12.96 21.52 -15.74
C SER A 282 -14.09 22.38 -16.34
N ASN A 283 -15.25 21.78 -16.61
CA ASN A 283 -16.46 22.43 -17.12
C ASN A 283 -17.26 23.17 -16.03
N PHE A 284 -16.97 22.97 -14.74
CA PHE A 284 -17.64 23.68 -13.65
C PHE A 284 -17.01 25.05 -13.38
N SER A 285 -17.79 25.93 -12.72
CA SER A 285 -17.30 27.25 -12.32
C SER A 285 -16.06 27.17 -11.44
N VAL A 286 -15.22 28.22 -11.45
CA VAL A 286 -14.02 28.30 -10.60
C VAL A 286 -14.37 28.06 -9.13
N THR A 287 -15.44 28.69 -8.64
CA THR A 287 -15.91 28.53 -7.25
C THR A 287 -16.21 27.08 -6.88
N ILE A 288 -16.84 26.31 -7.78
CA ILE A 288 -17.14 24.89 -7.56
C ILE A 288 -15.87 24.06 -7.60
N ARG A 289 -14.98 24.31 -8.57
CA ARG A 289 -13.68 23.61 -8.65
C ARG A 289 -12.84 23.83 -7.39
N ASP A 290 -12.82 25.05 -6.86
CA ASP A 290 -12.15 25.36 -5.61
C ASP A 290 -12.80 24.63 -4.42
N ALA A 291 -14.13 24.48 -4.41
CA ALA A 291 -14.84 23.72 -3.39
C ALA A 291 -14.49 22.22 -3.43
N VAL A 292 -14.40 21.63 -4.62
CA VAL A 292 -13.96 20.25 -4.82
C VAL A 292 -12.51 20.08 -4.38
N LYS A 293 -11.62 21.01 -4.77
CA LYS A 293 -10.23 21.00 -4.32
C LYS A 293 -10.14 21.03 -2.80
N ARG A 294 -10.93 21.88 -2.12
CA ARG A 294 -10.98 21.89 -0.65
C ARG A 294 -11.38 20.54 -0.04
N GLN A 295 -12.26 19.77 -0.69
CA GLN A 295 -12.59 18.42 -0.22
C GLN A 295 -11.43 17.43 -0.43
N ILE A 296 -10.71 17.52 -1.55
CA ILE A 296 -9.49 16.73 -1.76
C ILE A 296 -8.43 17.08 -0.72
N ASP A 297 -8.15 18.37 -0.52
CA ASP A 297 -7.19 18.85 0.48
C ASP A 297 -7.57 18.43 1.91
N ARG A 298 -8.87 18.36 2.22
CA ARG A 298 -9.36 17.83 3.51
C ARG A 298 -9.14 16.33 3.62
N LEU A 299 -9.44 15.57 2.56
CA LEU A 299 -9.23 14.12 2.51
C LEU A 299 -7.76 13.77 2.71
N GLU A 300 -6.85 14.49 2.05
CA GLU A 300 -5.39 14.32 2.12
C GLU A 300 -4.85 14.35 3.56
N LYS A 301 -5.45 15.11 4.46
CA LYS A 301 -5.04 15.17 5.88
C LYS A 301 -5.11 13.81 6.58
N TYR A 302 -6.00 12.94 6.13
CA TYR A 302 -6.24 11.63 6.72
C TYR A 302 -5.47 10.50 6.02
N VAL A 303 -4.86 10.78 4.86
CA VAL A 303 -4.26 9.78 3.99
C VAL A 303 -3.00 9.17 4.59
N LYS A 304 -2.95 7.83 4.57
CA LYS A 304 -1.78 7.00 4.91
C LYS A 304 -1.24 6.22 3.72
N VAL A 305 -1.88 6.33 2.55
CA VAL A 305 -1.43 5.78 1.27
C VAL A 305 -0.61 6.79 0.47
N SER A 306 0.22 6.33 -0.45
CA SER A 306 1.08 7.22 -1.24
C SER A 306 0.33 8.09 -2.24
N ASN A 307 -0.81 7.60 -2.75
CA ASN A 307 -1.67 8.32 -3.69
C ASN A 307 -3.14 8.05 -3.34
N ILE A 308 -3.96 9.09 -3.38
CA ILE A 308 -5.41 8.95 -3.28
C ILE A 308 -5.93 8.40 -4.61
N ASN A 309 -6.72 7.33 -4.54
CA ASN A 309 -7.50 6.85 -5.68
C ASN A 309 -8.98 7.12 -5.43
N LEU A 310 -9.52 8.24 -5.95
CA LEU A 310 -10.93 8.56 -5.78
C LEU A 310 -11.88 7.58 -6.50
N ASP A 311 -11.38 6.78 -7.45
CA ASP A 311 -12.16 5.70 -8.08
C ASP A 311 -12.28 4.45 -7.19
N THR A 312 -11.84 4.53 -5.93
CA THR A 312 -12.07 3.51 -4.91
C THR A 312 -13.56 3.19 -4.83
N ARG A 313 -13.94 1.97 -5.25
CA ARG A 313 -15.34 1.53 -5.27
C ARG A 313 -15.93 1.55 -3.86
N THR A 314 -17.16 1.98 -3.70
CA THR A 314 -17.92 1.90 -2.45
C THR A 314 -18.36 0.46 -2.17
N LYS A 315 -18.41 0.07 -0.88
CA LYS A 315 -19.12 -1.14 -0.46
C LYS A 315 -20.61 -0.82 -0.30
N PHE A 316 -21.43 -1.84 -0.49
CA PHE A 316 -22.88 -1.75 -0.26
C PHE A 316 -23.23 -2.43 1.05
N PHE A 317 -24.00 -1.74 1.90
CA PHE A 317 -24.59 -2.29 3.11
C PHE A 317 -26.11 -2.11 3.05
N SER A 318 -26.84 -3.18 3.36
CA SER A 318 -28.30 -3.16 3.39
C SER A 318 -28.76 -2.84 4.80
N GLN A 319 -29.63 -1.84 4.98
CA GLN A 319 -30.19 -1.61 6.31
C GLN A 319 -31.07 -2.77 6.78
N ARG A 320 -31.53 -3.63 5.86
CA ARG A 320 -32.52 -4.68 6.14
C ARG A 320 -31.91 -5.85 6.90
N ASP A 321 -30.59 -6.02 6.84
CA ASP A 321 -29.84 -7.03 7.59
C ASP A 321 -29.14 -6.46 8.84
N ASN A 322 -29.42 -5.18 9.18
CA ASN A 322 -28.96 -4.60 10.43
C ASN A 322 -29.47 -5.40 11.62
N TYR A 323 -28.60 -5.60 12.61
CA TYR A 323 -28.87 -6.38 13.82
C TYR A 323 -30.03 -5.84 14.65
N THR A 324 -30.40 -4.57 14.44
CA THR A 324 -31.56 -3.94 15.07
C THR A 324 -32.11 -2.81 14.20
N MET A 325 -33.38 -2.47 14.42
CA MET A 325 -34.08 -1.34 13.80
C MET A 325 -33.96 -1.25 12.27
N PRO A 326 -34.04 -2.36 11.49
CA PRO A 326 -33.84 -2.33 10.04
C PRO A 326 -34.83 -1.43 9.28
N HIS A 327 -35.93 -1.02 9.91
CA HIS A 327 -36.95 -0.12 9.34
C HIS A 327 -36.58 1.37 9.43
N ARG A 328 -35.49 1.76 10.13
CA ARG A 328 -35.16 3.17 10.40
C ARG A 328 -33.65 3.47 10.48
N THR A 329 -32.84 2.62 9.86
CA THR A 329 -31.37 2.71 9.90
C THR A 329 -30.76 3.14 8.57
N CYS A 330 -31.56 3.64 7.61
CA CYS A 330 -31.09 4.17 6.32
C CYS A 330 -29.93 5.15 6.47
N ASN A 331 -30.06 6.10 7.40
CA ASN A 331 -29.03 7.10 7.68
C ASN A 331 -27.73 6.43 8.16
N SER A 332 -27.82 5.45 9.07
CA SER A 332 -26.66 4.71 9.56
C SER A 332 -25.97 3.89 8.47
N SER A 333 -26.73 3.14 7.66
CA SER A 333 -26.16 2.31 6.59
C SER A 333 -25.54 3.17 5.48
N ALA A 334 -26.17 4.28 5.10
CA ALA A 334 -25.60 5.21 4.11
C ALA A 334 -24.29 5.83 4.61
N ASN A 335 -24.23 6.26 5.87
CA ASN A 335 -23.01 6.78 6.47
C ASN A 335 -21.95 5.71 6.71
N ALA A 336 -22.33 4.46 6.99
CA ALA A 336 -21.40 3.34 7.07
C ALA A 336 -20.71 3.10 5.72
N MET A 337 -21.45 3.15 4.61
CA MET A 337 -20.87 3.01 3.26
C MET A 337 -19.91 4.17 2.93
N TYR A 338 -20.25 5.39 3.33
CA TYR A 338 -19.38 6.56 3.18
C TYR A 338 -18.11 6.46 4.06
N LEU A 339 -18.27 6.07 5.33
CA LEU A 339 -17.16 5.86 6.25
C LEU A 339 -16.24 4.73 5.78
N ASP A 340 -16.81 3.61 5.29
CA ASP A 340 -16.04 2.53 4.69
C ASP A 340 -15.21 3.02 3.49
N TRP A 341 -15.78 3.86 2.63
CA TRP A 341 -15.04 4.50 1.55
C TRP A 341 -13.93 5.41 2.09
N LEU A 342 -14.21 6.28 3.07
CA LEU A 342 -13.20 7.15 3.70
C LEU A 342 -12.04 6.34 4.27
N ILE A 343 -12.32 5.27 5.02
CA ILE A 343 -11.30 4.40 5.61
C ILE A 343 -10.41 3.80 4.53
N ARG A 344 -11.00 3.29 3.44
CA ARG A 344 -10.27 2.61 2.36
C ARG A 344 -9.52 3.57 1.44
N VAL A 345 -10.15 4.68 1.05
CA VAL A 345 -9.55 5.67 0.14
C VAL A 345 -8.37 6.39 0.79
N THR A 346 -8.43 6.59 2.11
CA THR A 346 -7.31 7.14 2.89
C THR A 346 -6.31 6.08 3.32
N GLY A 347 -6.68 4.80 3.22
CA GLY A 347 -5.86 3.66 3.59
C GLY A 347 -5.52 3.58 5.07
N ILE A 348 -6.36 4.14 5.94
CA ILE A 348 -6.24 3.97 7.39
C ILE A 348 -6.73 2.58 7.86
N GLY A 349 -7.44 1.85 7.00
CA GLY A 349 -7.91 0.49 7.26
C GLY A 349 -8.58 -0.16 6.05
N ASP A 350 -9.07 -1.39 6.21
CA ASP A 350 -9.72 -2.16 5.13
C ASP A 350 -11.22 -1.85 4.95
N GLY A 351 -11.69 -0.79 5.62
CA GLY A 351 -13.08 -0.38 5.67
C GLY A 351 -13.88 -1.09 6.76
N LEU A 352 -15.19 -1.06 6.64
CA LEU A 352 -16.11 -1.75 7.54
C LEU A 352 -16.40 -3.16 6.99
N GLU A 353 -16.50 -4.13 7.89
CA GLU A 353 -16.94 -5.50 7.55
C GLU A 353 -18.47 -5.53 7.31
N THR A 354 -19.21 -4.85 8.18
CA THR A 354 -20.67 -4.63 8.10
C THR A 354 -21.00 -3.25 8.65
N ASP A 355 -22.18 -2.74 8.35
CA ASP A 355 -22.72 -1.53 8.99
C ASP A 355 -23.19 -1.75 10.43
N ASN A 356 -23.36 -3.01 10.88
CA ASN A 356 -23.71 -3.34 12.27
C ASN A 356 -22.72 -2.77 13.30
N GLY A 357 -21.43 -2.84 13.02
CA GLY A 357 -20.40 -2.27 13.91
C GLY A 357 -20.54 -0.75 14.05
N TYR A 358 -20.80 -0.08 12.93
CA TYR A 358 -21.05 1.35 12.91
C TYR A 358 -22.39 1.71 13.57
N LEU A 359 -23.45 0.94 13.34
CA LEU A 359 -24.76 1.15 13.97
C LEU A 359 -24.69 1.04 15.50
N LYS A 360 -23.91 0.09 16.05
CA LYS A 360 -23.64 0.04 17.50
C LYS A 360 -23.00 1.33 18.00
N LYS A 361 -22.08 1.90 17.24
CA LYS A 361 -21.43 3.18 17.56
C LYS A 361 -22.42 4.34 17.52
N VAL A 362 -23.26 4.41 16.49
CA VAL A 362 -24.33 5.42 16.35
C VAL A 362 -25.25 5.40 17.58
N LEU A 363 -25.70 4.22 17.99
CA LEU A 363 -26.62 4.10 19.13
C LEU A 363 -25.99 4.47 20.49
N GLN A 364 -24.66 4.58 20.59
CA GLN A 364 -24.00 5.14 21.77
C GLN A 364 -24.17 6.67 21.85
N TYR A 365 -24.35 7.34 20.71
CA TYR A 365 -24.48 8.78 20.63
C TYR A 365 -25.94 9.27 20.59
N GLY A 366 -26.87 8.46 20.05
CA GLY A 366 -28.28 8.81 20.00
C GLY A 366 -29.07 8.09 18.92
N ASP A 367 -30.21 8.67 18.56
CA ASP A 367 -31.12 8.09 17.57
C ASP A 367 -30.54 8.14 16.15
N THR A 368 -30.76 7.07 15.38
CA THR A 368 -30.22 6.85 14.03
C THR A 368 -30.68 7.88 13.02
N ILE A 369 -31.82 8.53 13.25
CA ILE A 369 -32.40 9.51 12.31
C ILE A 369 -31.64 10.83 12.27
N TYR A 370 -30.87 11.16 13.32
CA TYR A 370 -30.24 12.47 13.44
C TYR A 370 -28.85 12.52 12.79
N HIS A 371 -28.64 13.46 11.85
CA HIS A 371 -27.37 13.59 11.14
C HIS A 371 -26.18 13.99 12.03
N HIS A 372 -26.41 14.71 13.14
CA HIS A 372 -25.35 15.08 14.08
C HIS A 372 -24.86 13.87 14.92
N VAL A 373 -25.72 12.88 15.16
CA VAL A 373 -25.34 11.61 15.80
C VAL A 373 -24.37 10.86 14.88
N GLN A 374 -24.67 10.81 13.58
CA GLN A 374 -23.78 10.22 12.57
C GLN A 374 -22.42 10.95 12.50
N THR A 375 -22.43 12.28 12.56
CA THR A 375 -21.19 13.08 12.65
C THR A 375 -20.34 12.67 13.86
N SER A 376 -20.96 12.53 15.04
CA SER A 376 -20.27 12.14 16.27
C SER A 376 -19.72 10.71 16.17
N ALA A 377 -20.50 9.78 15.60
CA ALA A 377 -20.05 8.41 15.39
C ALA A 377 -18.87 8.31 14.41
N ILE A 378 -18.89 9.06 13.30
CA ILE A 378 -17.79 9.09 12.31
C ILE A 378 -16.51 9.68 12.92
N LYS A 379 -16.63 10.68 13.80
CA LYS A 379 -15.49 11.31 14.48
C LYS A 379 -14.64 10.31 15.28
N ASP A 380 -15.26 9.30 15.87
CA ASP A 380 -14.54 8.24 16.58
C ASP A 380 -13.68 7.35 15.69
N TYR A 381 -13.89 7.39 14.37
CA TYR A 381 -13.03 6.77 13.36
C TYR A 381 -11.94 7.73 12.85
N GLY A 382 -11.86 8.94 13.40
CA GLY A 382 -10.83 9.93 13.10
C GLY A 382 -11.14 10.87 11.94
N PHE A 383 -12.39 10.92 11.47
CA PHE A 383 -12.80 11.83 10.38
C PHE A 383 -13.72 12.94 10.89
N GLU A 384 -13.40 14.18 10.55
CA GLU A 384 -14.31 15.31 10.75
C GLU A 384 -15.23 15.45 9.53
N THR A 385 -16.54 15.38 9.76
CA THR A 385 -17.56 15.55 8.71
C THR A 385 -18.62 16.54 9.13
N LYS A 386 -19.36 17.08 8.15
CA LYS A 386 -20.48 17.98 8.39
C LYS A 386 -21.68 17.59 7.52
N TRP A 387 -22.87 17.74 8.08
CA TRP A 387 -24.13 17.71 7.34
C TRP A 387 -24.47 19.12 6.87
N MET A 388 -24.67 19.29 5.57
CA MET A 388 -25.00 20.53 4.89
C MET A 388 -26.46 20.50 4.47
N THR A 389 -27.09 21.68 4.36
CA THR A 389 -28.50 21.86 3.99
C THR A 389 -28.68 23.07 3.08
N ASP A 390 -27.62 23.48 2.37
CA ASP A 390 -27.61 24.62 1.45
C ASP A 390 -27.99 24.23 0.01
N GLU A 391 -28.40 22.97 -0.21
CA GLU A 391 -28.97 22.47 -1.46
C GLU A 391 -28.07 22.60 -2.70
N ASP A 392 -26.74 22.65 -2.52
CA ASP A 392 -25.77 22.88 -3.59
C ASP A 392 -25.58 21.64 -4.50
N LEU A 393 -26.57 21.39 -5.35
CA LEU A 393 -26.58 20.27 -6.29
C LEU A 393 -25.43 20.33 -7.31
N PRO A 394 -25.03 21.49 -7.88
CA PRO A 394 -23.87 21.58 -8.76
C PRO A 394 -22.57 21.13 -8.07
N PHE A 395 -22.37 21.45 -6.79
CA PHE A 395 -21.21 20.98 -6.04
C PHE A 395 -21.25 19.47 -5.80
N ILE A 396 -22.41 18.91 -5.44
CA ILE A 396 -22.59 17.46 -5.29
C ILE A 396 -22.27 16.74 -6.60
N GLU A 397 -22.75 17.25 -7.72
CA GLU A 397 -22.45 16.70 -9.04
C GLU A 397 -20.94 16.73 -9.34
N ALA A 398 -20.27 17.84 -9.05
CA ALA A 398 -18.83 17.95 -9.23
C ALA A 398 -18.05 16.95 -8.35
N LEU A 399 -18.46 16.75 -7.08
CA LEU A 399 -17.86 15.74 -6.21
C LEU A 399 -17.99 14.34 -6.79
N ILE A 400 -19.20 13.98 -7.25
CA ILE A 400 -19.49 12.68 -7.85
C ILE A 400 -18.66 12.47 -9.13
N ASN A 401 -18.53 13.48 -9.98
CA ASN A 401 -17.71 13.43 -11.18
C ASN A 401 -16.20 13.25 -10.87
N CYS A 402 -15.74 13.77 -9.73
CA CYS A 402 -14.38 13.54 -9.23
C CYS A 402 -14.18 12.19 -8.50
N GLY A 403 -15.25 11.41 -8.27
CA GLY A 403 -15.18 10.11 -7.59
C GLY A 403 -15.47 10.15 -6.08
N PHE A 404 -15.88 11.29 -5.52
CA PHE A 404 -16.35 11.34 -4.14
C PHE A 404 -17.78 10.80 -4.05
N PRO A 405 -18.05 9.75 -3.27
CA PRO A 405 -19.42 9.37 -2.96
C PRO A 405 -20.00 10.36 -1.95
N VAL A 406 -21.30 10.64 -2.06
CA VAL A 406 -21.98 11.67 -1.27
C VAL A 406 -23.23 11.10 -0.62
N VAL A 407 -23.31 11.15 0.71
CA VAL A 407 -24.53 10.79 1.44
C VAL A 407 -25.54 11.92 1.26
N VAL A 408 -26.77 11.59 0.87
CA VAL A 408 -27.84 12.55 0.55
C VAL A 408 -29.17 12.07 1.13
N ASN A 409 -30.11 13.00 1.41
CA ASN A 409 -31.49 12.65 1.78
C ASN A 409 -32.51 12.89 0.66
N ILE A 410 -33.48 11.98 0.54
CA ILE A 410 -34.55 12.02 -0.46
C ILE A 410 -35.92 11.65 0.13
N LEU A 411 -36.97 12.08 -0.55
CA LEU A 411 -38.35 11.61 -0.38
C LEU A 411 -38.53 10.28 -1.11
N HIS A 412 -38.78 9.18 -0.41
CA HIS A 412 -38.75 7.82 -0.99
C HIS A 412 -40.14 7.21 -1.26
N ARG A 413 -41.21 7.90 -0.86
CA ARG A 413 -42.59 7.42 -0.99
C ARG A 413 -43.39 8.30 -1.94
N GLY A 414 -44.57 7.83 -2.29
CA GLY A 414 -45.49 8.54 -3.18
C GLY A 414 -45.03 8.63 -4.64
N PRO A 415 -45.90 9.15 -5.52
CA PRO A 415 -45.56 9.40 -6.92
C PRO A 415 -44.56 10.56 -7.04
N GLN A 416 -43.86 10.64 -8.18
CA GLN A 416 -42.92 11.73 -8.49
C GLN A 416 -43.55 13.14 -8.39
N SER A 417 -44.86 13.25 -8.65
CA SER A 417 -45.61 14.51 -8.58
C SER A 417 -45.98 14.96 -7.17
N ALA A 418 -45.94 14.05 -6.19
CA ALA A 418 -46.24 14.33 -4.79
C ALA A 418 -45.45 13.37 -3.87
N PRO A 419 -44.11 13.44 -3.88
CA PRO A 419 -43.29 12.54 -3.10
C PRO A 419 -43.32 12.92 -1.63
N ASP A 420 -43.14 11.93 -0.75
CA ASP A 420 -43.17 12.12 0.69
C ASP A 420 -42.21 11.19 1.46
N GLY A 421 -42.24 11.31 2.80
CA GLY A 421 -41.39 10.56 3.71
C GLY A 421 -39.97 11.15 3.85
N GLY A 422 -39.04 10.32 4.29
CA GLY A 422 -37.62 10.69 4.39
C GLY A 422 -36.77 9.45 4.32
N HIS A 423 -35.65 9.54 3.60
CA HIS A 423 -34.73 8.43 3.39
C HIS A 423 -33.33 8.96 3.12
N VAL A 424 -32.32 8.14 3.39
CA VAL A 424 -30.92 8.53 3.20
C VAL A 424 -30.22 7.47 2.36
N ILE A 425 -29.53 7.91 1.31
CA ILE A 425 -28.84 7.07 0.34
C ILE A 425 -27.41 7.57 0.12
N LEU A 426 -26.57 6.77 -0.53
CA LEU A 426 -25.22 7.17 -0.96
C LEU A 426 -25.18 7.30 -2.49
N LEU A 427 -25.01 8.51 -3.00
CA LEU A 427 -24.68 8.74 -4.42
C LEU A 427 -23.23 8.32 -4.67
N ILE A 428 -22.99 7.64 -5.78
CA ILE A 428 -21.67 7.04 -6.10
C ILE A 428 -21.25 7.24 -7.55
N GLY A 429 -22.08 7.87 -8.38
CA GLY A 429 -21.78 8.07 -9.80
C GLY A 429 -22.93 8.70 -10.57
N ARG A 430 -22.65 9.08 -11.82
CA ARG A 430 -23.65 9.41 -12.83
C ARG A 430 -23.36 8.65 -14.11
N LYS A 431 -24.41 8.25 -14.83
CA LYS A 431 -24.30 7.64 -16.16
C LYS A 431 -25.56 7.95 -16.97
N GLU A 432 -25.40 8.44 -18.20
CA GLU A 432 -26.51 8.65 -19.15
C GLU A 432 -27.66 9.51 -18.56
N GLY A 433 -27.32 10.59 -17.84
CA GLY A 433 -28.34 11.46 -17.20
C GLY A 433 -29.04 10.83 -15.99
N GLN A 434 -28.54 9.71 -15.47
CA GLN A 434 -29.05 9.07 -14.26
C GLN A 434 -28.03 9.14 -13.14
N TRP A 435 -28.52 9.34 -11.92
CA TRP A 435 -27.76 9.14 -10.70
C TRP A 435 -27.62 7.65 -10.41
N ILE A 436 -26.42 7.25 -9.99
CA ILE A 436 -26.12 5.91 -9.51
C ILE A 436 -25.95 5.98 -8.00
N ALA A 437 -26.70 5.16 -7.28
CA ALA A 437 -26.74 5.17 -5.83
C ALA A 437 -26.56 3.78 -5.21
N HIS A 438 -26.15 3.77 -3.95
CA HIS A 438 -26.42 2.69 -3.02
C HIS A 438 -27.57 3.13 -2.13
N ASP A 439 -28.74 2.53 -2.34
CA ASP A 439 -29.89 2.71 -1.49
C ASP A 439 -29.95 1.54 -0.48
N PRO A 440 -29.81 1.79 0.82
CA PRO A 440 -29.71 0.71 1.80
C PRO A 440 -31.03 -0.07 1.99
N TYR A 441 -32.18 0.44 1.55
CA TYR A 441 -33.48 -0.22 1.72
C TYR A 441 -33.95 -0.99 0.48
N GLY A 442 -33.58 -0.56 -0.72
CA GLY A 442 -34.02 -1.17 -1.98
C GLY A 442 -34.03 -0.16 -3.12
N THR A 443 -34.63 -0.50 -4.27
CA THR A 443 -34.62 0.43 -5.41
C THR A 443 -35.86 1.32 -5.43
N LEU A 444 -35.65 2.63 -5.55
CA LEU A 444 -36.72 3.61 -5.73
C LEU A 444 -37.56 3.33 -6.99
N GLU A 445 -36.89 2.96 -8.09
CA GLU A 445 -37.52 2.61 -9.37
C GLU A 445 -38.60 1.52 -9.24
N SER A 446 -38.38 0.55 -8.33
CA SER A 446 -39.32 -0.54 -8.10
C SER A 446 -40.39 -0.23 -7.04
N GLY A 447 -40.42 1.01 -6.52
CA GLY A 447 -41.19 1.35 -5.33
C GLY A 447 -40.78 0.51 -4.11
N TYR A 448 -39.49 0.16 -4.01
CA TYR A 448 -38.91 -0.70 -2.97
C TYR A 448 -39.42 -2.16 -2.93
N SER A 449 -40.03 -2.64 -4.01
CA SER A 449 -40.31 -4.09 -4.16
C SER A 449 -39.03 -4.89 -4.41
N ASN A 450 -38.06 -4.32 -5.13
CA ASN A 450 -36.70 -4.83 -5.21
C ASN A 450 -35.87 -4.32 -4.03
N THR A 451 -35.33 -5.25 -3.26
CA THR A 451 -34.67 -4.98 -1.97
C THR A 451 -33.15 -4.89 -2.10
N ASN A 452 -32.61 -5.10 -3.30
CA ASN A 452 -31.19 -4.91 -3.60
C ASN A 452 -30.97 -3.51 -4.17
N GLY A 453 -30.68 -2.54 -3.31
CA GLY A 453 -30.42 -1.16 -3.72
C GLY A 453 -29.00 -0.88 -4.21
N LYS A 454 -28.17 -1.91 -4.41
CA LYS A 454 -26.80 -1.76 -4.91
C LYS A 454 -26.78 -1.31 -6.39
N PHE A 455 -26.04 -0.23 -6.65
CA PHE A 455 -25.97 0.44 -7.97
C PHE A 455 -27.34 0.80 -8.55
N SER A 456 -28.29 1.21 -7.69
CA SER A 456 -29.62 1.66 -8.10
C SER A 456 -29.51 2.89 -9.00
N ARG A 457 -30.36 2.94 -10.02
CA ARG A 457 -30.44 4.06 -10.95
C ARG A 457 -31.62 4.95 -10.58
N ILE A 458 -31.41 6.26 -10.58
CA ILE A 458 -32.45 7.26 -10.34
C ILE A 458 -32.34 8.27 -11.49
N SER A 459 -33.41 8.48 -12.24
CA SER A 459 -33.39 9.49 -13.30
C SER A 459 -33.19 10.89 -12.71
N GLU A 460 -32.64 11.81 -13.48
CA GLU A 460 -32.47 13.20 -13.05
C GLU A 460 -33.79 13.86 -12.63
N SER A 461 -34.87 13.58 -13.36
CA SER A 461 -36.20 14.08 -13.00
C SER A 461 -36.71 13.47 -11.69
N GLU A 462 -36.50 12.17 -11.46
CA GLU A 462 -36.95 11.50 -10.24
C GLU A 462 -36.17 12.01 -9.03
N PHE A 463 -34.84 12.14 -9.17
CA PHE A 463 -33.99 12.68 -8.11
C PHE A 463 -34.35 14.13 -7.78
N SER A 464 -34.48 14.99 -8.79
CA SER A 464 -34.74 16.43 -8.57
C SER A 464 -36.07 16.69 -7.85
N ASN A 465 -37.11 15.90 -8.12
CA ASN A 465 -38.40 16.05 -7.42
C ASN A 465 -38.39 15.49 -5.98
N ARG A 466 -37.43 14.63 -5.66
CA ARG A 466 -37.34 13.96 -4.34
C ARG A 466 -36.21 14.49 -3.46
N TRP A 467 -35.29 15.26 -4.03
CA TRP A 467 -34.13 15.81 -3.34
C TRP A 467 -34.57 16.74 -2.21
N GLN A 468 -34.06 16.50 -1.01
CA GLN A 468 -34.41 17.27 0.19
C GLN A 468 -33.32 18.27 0.62
N GLY A 469 -32.28 18.47 -0.19
CA GLY A 469 -31.29 19.52 0.03
C GLY A 469 -30.14 19.19 0.99
N GLY A 470 -30.15 18.03 1.65
CA GLY A 470 -29.20 17.66 2.69
C GLY A 470 -28.12 16.66 2.26
N TYR A 471 -26.86 16.97 2.52
CA TYR A 471 -25.73 16.11 2.13
C TYR A 471 -24.55 16.13 3.11
N ARG A 472 -23.66 15.12 3.04
CA ARG A 472 -22.47 15.02 3.89
C ARG A 472 -21.17 15.34 3.16
N ILE A 473 -20.29 16.07 3.83
CA ILE A 473 -18.93 16.40 3.36
C ILE A 473 -17.87 16.21 4.46
N LEU A 474 -16.59 16.22 4.09
CA LEU A 474 -15.48 16.40 5.02
C LEU A 474 -15.42 17.86 5.48
N ALA A 475 -15.05 18.06 6.76
CA ALA A 475 -14.99 19.37 7.43
C ALA A 475 -13.56 19.82 7.71
#